data_AF-A0AAW8U5B5-F1
#
_entry.id   AF-A0AAW8U5B5-F1
#
_cell.length_a   1.000
_cell.length_b   1.000
_cell.length_c   1.000
_cell.angle_alpha   90.00
_cell.angle_beta   90.00
_cell.angle_gamma   90.00
#
_symmetry.space_group_name_H-M   'P 1'
#
loop_
_entity.id
_entity.type
_entity.pdbx_description
1 polymer ?
#
loop_
_entity_poly.entity_id
_entity_poly.type
_entity_poly.pdbx_seq_one_letter_code
_entity_poly.pdbx_strand_id
1 'polypeptide(L)'
;MNNVKKTLVIIAHPEVGDSQLQQFLLESSQSLKEVEMHYLIEGQFDIKEEQNRLKRFDRIIFQFPMYWYSAPSILKKWIDEVIDYTFSKTELRNKELGLVVSLGVDEANFASGKSEKFTLSEIFRPFEALANKCQMIFLPIFSISLFSYMTEIDKKRLLIEYQQYLTKKNRDNFKEKENWFVSRGKSISKTYEGTKQEDLEQIMSIIEDNREEIEDLRLLIDEMRSDEP
;
A
#
# COMPACT_ATOMS: atom_id res chain seq x y z
N MET A 1 -20.09 7.60 -9.43
CA MET A 1 -19.12 6.65 -10.02
C MET A 1 -17.91 6.56 -9.10
N ASN A 2 -17.74 5.44 -8.39
CA ASN A 2 -16.53 5.20 -7.59
C ASN A 2 -15.37 4.98 -8.58
N ASN A 3 -14.57 6.02 -8.84
CA ASN A 3 -13.38 5.88 -9.68
C ASN A 3 -12.38 5.00 -8.90
N VAL A 4 -12.13 3.79 -9.40
CA VAL A 4 -11.15 2.86 -8.82
C VAL A 4 -9.78 3.48 -9.02
N LYS A 5 -9.05 3.73 -7.91
CA LYS A 5 -7.70 4.30 -7.99
C LYS A 5 -6.76 3.32 -8.67
N LYS A 6 -6.02 3.79 -9.66
CA LYS A 6 -4.96 3.00 -10.29
C LYS A 6 -3.65 3.19 -9.53
N THR A 7 -2.97 2.11 -9.24
CA THR A 7 -1.72 2.10 -8.47
C THR A 7 -0.55 1.60 -9.31
N LEU A 8 0.54 2.36 -9.33
CA LEU A 8 1.82 1.95 -9.90
C LEU A 8 2.77 1.59 -8.77
N VAL A 9 3.31 0.38 -8.78
CA VAL A 9 4.35 -0.06 -7.84
C VAL A 9 5.68 -0.11 -8.58
N ILE A 10 6.56 0.82 -8.24
CA ILE A 10 7.93 0.89 -8.76
C ILE A 10 8.83 0.08 -7.83
N ILE A 11 9.35 -1.02 -8.35
CA ILE A 11 10.14 -1.99 -7.61
C ILE A 11 11.61 -1.72 -7.89
N ALA A 12 12.31 -1.21 -6.88
CA ALA A 12 13.73 -0.92 -6.92
C ALA A 12 14.48 -1.98 -6.10
N HIS A 13 14.71 -3.14 -6.70
CA HIS A 13 15.42 -4.25 -6.07
C HIS A 13 16.55 -4.74 -7.00
N PRO A 14 17.82 -4.72 -6.57
CA PRO A 14 18.94 -5.08 -7.44
C PRO A 14 18.93 -6.56 -7.87
N GLU A 15 18.45 -7.46 -7.00
CA GLU A 15 18.39 -8.91 -7.28
C GLU A 15 16.95 -9.44 -7.16
N VAL A 16 16.17 -9.31 -8.23
CA VAL A 16 14.75 -9.73 -8.23
C VAL A 16 14.59 -11.26 -8.22
N GLY A 17 15.56 -12.00 -8.75
CA GLY A 17 15.46 -13.45 -8.96
C GLY A 17 15.39 -14.29 -7.68
N ASP A 18 16.08 -13.87 -6.62
CA ASP A 18 16.30 -14.71 -5.42
C ASP A 18 15.51 -14.24 -4.18
N SER A 19 14.68 -13.20 -4.33
CA SER A 19 13.93 -12.63 -3.20
C SER A 19 12.56 -13.32 -3.02
N GLN A 20 12.47 -14.20 -2.01
CA GLN A 20 11.22 -14.87 -1.63
C GLN A 20 10.10 -13.88 -1.30
N LEU A 21 10.43 -12.76 -0.62
CA LEU A 21 9.47 -11.70 -0.32
C LEU A 21 8.94 -11.07 -1.60
N GLN A 22 9.81 -10.78 -2.57
CA GLN A 22 9.38 -10.14 -3.81
C GLN A 22 8.42 -11.04 -4.61
N GLN A 23 8.74 -12.34 -4.70
CA GLN A 23 7.86 -13.31 -5.35
C GLN A 23 6.50 -13.39 -4.66
N PHE A 24 6.48 -13.42 -3.33
CA PHE A 24 5.24 -13.41 -2.55
C PHE A 24 4.38 -12.16 -2.82
N LEU A 25 4.99 -10.97 -2.82
CA LEU A 25 4.28 -9.72 -3.11
C LEU A 25 3.79 -9.65 -4.57
N LEU A 26 4.55 -10.20 -5.52
CA LEU A 26 4.11 -10.30 -6.91
C LEU A 26 2.88 -11.19 -7.06
N GLU A 27 2.91 -12.40 -6.53
CA GLU A 27 1.78 -13.32 -6.58
C GLU A 27 0.52 -12.69 -5.98
N SER A 28 0.69 -11.94 -4.89
CA SER A 28 -0.42 -11.22 -4.26
C SER A 28 -1.05 -10.14 -5.14
N SER A 29 -0.28 -9.51 -6.02
CA SER A 29 -0.70 -8.37 -6.84
C SER A 29 -1.22 -8.77 -8.21
N GLN A 30 -0.91 -9.97 -8.71
CA GLN A 30 -1.41 -10.47 -10.02
C GLN A 30 -2.94 -10.48 -10.13
N SER A 31 -3.63 -10.65 -9.00
CA SER A 31 -5.09 -10.65 -8.93
C SER A 31 -5.73 -9.25 -8.85
N LEU A 32 -4.92 -8.18 -8.90
CA LEU A 32 -5.34 -6.78 -8.84
C LEU A 32 -5.17 -6.13 -10.22
N LYS A 33 -6.28 -5.85 -10.92
CA LYS A 33 -6.24 -5.33 -12.30
C LYS A 33 -5.88 -3.84 -12.36
N GLU A 34 -6.08 -3.14 -11.26
CA GLU A 34 -5.81 -1.72 -11.06
C GLU A 34 -4.37 -1.44 -10.62
N VAL A 35 -3.58 -2.48 -10.34
CA VAL A 35 -2.18 -2.38 -9.92
C VAL A 35 -1.27 -2.77 -11.06
N GLU A 36 -0.31 -1.90 -11.37
CA GLU A 36 0.79 -2.20 -12.29
C GLU A 36 2.10 -2.35 -11.50
N MET A 37 2.74 -3.51 -11.62
CA MET A 37 4.06 -3.77 -11.05
C MET A 37 5.14 -3.44 -12.09
N HIS A 38 6.00 -2.48 -11.78
CA HIS A 38 7.05 -2.01 -12.67
C HIS A 38 8.43 -2.18 -12.04
N TYR A 39 9.27 -3.01 -12.67
CA TYR A 39 10.62 -3.28 -12.22
C TYR A 39 11.62 -2.29 -12.80
N LEU A 40 12.40 -1.66 -11.93
CA LEU A 40 13.53 -0.86 -12.39
C LEU A 40 14.70 -1.78 -12.73
N ILE A 41 15.19 -1.65 -13.97
CA ILE A 41 16.40 -2.31 -14.44
C ILE A 41 17.43 -1.23 -14.74
N GLU A 42 18.63 -1.40 -14.21
CA GLU A 42 19.68 -0.37 -14.31
C GLU A 42 20.05 -0.11 -15.78
N GLY A 43 19.97 1.17 -16.19
CA GLY A 43 20.31 1.60 -17.54
C GLY A 43 19.28 1.27 -18.62
N GLN A 44 18.07 0.80 -18.26
CA GLN A 44 17.06 0.34 -19.22
C GLN A 44 15.71 1.07 -19.13
N PHE A 45 15.62 2.23 -18.46
CA PHE A 45 14.39 3.02 -18.42
C PHE A 45 14.48 4.26 -19.33
N ASP A 46 13.43 4.49 -20.11
CA ASP A 46 13.27 5.72 -20.89
C ASP A 46 12.50 6.77 -20.09
N ILE A 47 13.07 7.98 -19.98
CA ILE A 47 12.51 9.05 -19.14
C ILE A 47 11.08 9.39 -19.56
N LYS A 48 10.79 9.46 -20.87
CA LYS A 48 9.46 9.84 -21.36
C LYS A 48 8.45 8.73 -21.15
N GLU A 49 8.84 7.48 -21.33
CA GLU A 49 8.00 6.33 -21.05
C GLU A 49 7.60 6.30 -19.56
N GLU A 50 8.57 6.50 -18.67
CA GLU A 50 8.34 6.52 -17.22
C GLU A 50 7.46 7.69 -16.78
N GLN A 51 7.70 8.88 -17.32
CA GLN A 51 6.83 10.04 -17.10
C GLN A 51 5.40 9.78 -17.61
N ASN A 52 5.25 9.18 -18.79
CA ASN A 52 3.93 8.80 -19.31
C ASN A 52 3.25 7.74 -18.45
N ARG A 53 4.01 6.78 -17.93
CA ARG A 53 3.51 5.77 -16.99
C ARG A 53 2.94 6.46 -15.75
N LEU A 54 3.72 7.31 -15.08
CA LEU A 54 3.32 8.09 -13.89
C LEU A 54 2.01 8.86 -14.07
N LYS A 55 1.75 9.42 -15.26
CA LYS A 55 0.52 10.17 -15.54
C LYS A 55 -0.75 9.31 -15.44
N ARG A 56 -0.66 8.02 -15.78
CA ARG A 56 -1.81 7.10 -15.85
C ARG A 56 -2.30 6.61 -14.48
N PHE A 57 -1.54 6.84 -13.42
CA PHE A 57 -1.78 6.28 -12.09
C PHE A 57 -2.06 7.34 -11.05
N ASP A 58 -2.95 7.04 -10.10
CA ASP A 58 -3.34 7.95 -9.03
C ASP A 58 -2.46 7.80 -7.78
N ARG A 59 -1.93 6.59 -7.58
CA ARG A 59 -1.06 6.21 -6.48
C ARG A 59 0.25 5.65 -7.01
N ILE A 60 1.36 6.17 -6.52
CA ILE A 60 2.70 5.71 -6.83
C ILE A 60 3.29 5.11 -5.55
N ILE A 61 3.75 3.88 -5.63
CA ILE A 61 4.38 3.15 -4.52
C ILE A 61 5.83 2.90 -4.88
N PHE A 62 6.76 3.32 -4.03
CA PHE A 62 8.15 2.89 -4.11
C PHE A 62 8.33 1.66 -3.23
N GLN A 63 8.68 0.53 -3.86
CA GLN A 63 8.94 -0.73 -3.18
C GLN A 63 10.43 -1.07 -3.25
N PHE A 64 11.08 -1.18 -2.10
CA PHE A 64 12.52 -1.44 -2.05
C PHE A 64 12.98 -2.07 -0.73
N PRO A 65 14.09 -2.82 -0.75
CA PRO A 65 14.79 -3.19 0.48
C PRO A 65 15.53 -2.00 1.06
N MET A 66 15.49 -1.86 2.38
CA MET A 66 16.26 -0.82 3.08
C MET A 66 17.74 -1.19 3.10
N TYR A 67 18.56 -0.45 2.36
CA TYR A 67 20.01 -0.58 2.35
C TYR A 67 20.64 0.63 3.03
N TRP A 68 21.37 0.38 4.12
CA TRP A 68 22.04 1.44 4.89
C TRP A 68 21.12 2.62 5.20
N TYR A 69 19.94 2.33 5.76
CA TYR A 69 18.93 3.34 6.14
C TYR A 69 18.40 4.17 4.95
N SER A 70 18.48 3.66 3.73
CA SER A 70 17.99 4.34 2.52
C SER A 70 17.48 3.35 1.48
N ALA A 71 16.99 3.87 0.37
CA ALA A 71 16.64 3.07 -0.80
C ALA A 71 17.90 2.69 -1.62
N PRO A 72 17.85 1.62 -2.43
CA PRO A 72 18.91 1.29 -3.36
C PRO A 72 19.18 2.43 -4.36
N SER A 73 20.42 2.54 -4.83
CA SER A 73 20.89 3.61 -5.72
C SER A 73 20.03 3.78 -6.98
N ILE A 74 19.53 2.67 -7.54
CA ILE A 74 18.68 2.67 -8.73
C ILE A 74 17.40 3.50 -8.55
N LEU A 75 16.78 3.49 -7.36
CA LEU A 75 15.60 4.31 -7.10
C LEU A 75 15.98 5.79 -7.09
N LYS A 76 17.09 6.14 -6.45
CA LYS A 76 17.55 7.52 -6.41
C LYS A 76 17.85 8.06 -7.80
N LYS A 77 18.54 7.26 -8.62
CA LYS A 77 18.84 7.59 -10.02
C LYS A 77 17.54 7.79 -10.82
N TRP A 78 16.59 6.87 -10.70
CA TRP A 78 15.30 6.99 -11.39
C TRP A 78 14.55 8.26 -10.95
N ILE A 79 14.52 8.58 -9.65
CA ILE A 79 13.91 9.82 -9.15
C ILE A 79 14.58 11.06 -9.78
N ASP A 80 15.91 11.10 -9.81
CA ASP A 80 16.67 12.25 -10.32
C ASP A 80 16.47 12.48 -11.82
N GLU A 81 16.34 11.40 -12.60
CA GLU A 81 16.20 11.47 -14.06
C GLU A 81 14.74 11.63 -14.51
N VAL A 82 13.79 10.98 -13.84
CA VAL A 82 12.37 10.96 -14.23
C VAL A 82 11.58 12.11 -13.63
N ILE A 83 11.81 12.44 -12.35
CA ILE A 83 11.08 13.50 -11.64
C ILE A 83 11.83 14.82 -11.78
N ASP A 84 11.82 15.36 -13.00
CA ASP A 84 12.42 16.65 -13.27
C ASP A 84 11.63 17.83 -12.64
N TYR A 85 12.24 19.02 -12.67
CA TYR A 85 11.67 20.22 -12.06
C TYR A 85 10.31 20.65 -12.65
N THR A 86 10.07 20.36 -13.93
CA THR A 86 8.80 20.69 -14.59
C THR A 86 7.75 19.66 -14.21
N PHE A 87 8.10 18.38 -14.30
CA PHE A 87 7.20 17.25 -14.01
C PHE A 87 6.72 17.24 -12.57
N SER A 88 7.62 17.53 -11.61
CA SER A 88 7.28 17.63 -10.18
C SER A 88 6.23 18.70 -9.87
N LYS A 89 6.09 19.75 -10.68
CA LYS A 89 5.17 20.85 -10.40
C LYS A 89 3.75 20.67 -10.96
N THR A 90 3.58 19.80 -11.95
CA THR A 90 2.33 19.73 -12.71
C THR A 90 1.67 18.36 -12.61
N GLU A 91 2.41 17.30 -12.93
CA GLU A 91 1.81 15.99 -13.24
C GLU A 91 1.59 15.13 -11.99
N LEU A 92 2.33 15.39 -10.91
CA LEU A 92 2.27 14.58 -9.68
C LEU A 92 1.31 15.15 -8.62
N ARG A 93 0.74 16.33 -8.83
CA ARG A 93 -0.11 17.00 -7.86
C ARG A 93 -1.33 16.16 -7.49
N ASN A 94 -1.66 16.09 -6.20
CA ASN A 94 -2.77 15.34 -5.60
C ASN A 94 -2.69 13.81 -5.76
N LYS A 95 -1.63 13.27 -6.39
CA LYS A 95 -1.37 11.83 -6.40
C LYS A 95 -0.87 11.39 -5.03
N GLU A 96 -1.00 10.11 -4.74
CA GLU A 96 -0.49 9.52 -3.50
C GLU A 96 0.92 8.97 -3.71
N LEU A 97 1.80 9.21 -2.74
CA LEU A 97 3.11 8.55 -2.66
C LEU A 97 3.13 7.65 -1.45
N GLY A 98 3.36 6.35 -1.65
CA GLY A 98 3.57 5.39 -0.57
C GLY A 98 4.92 4.69 -0.67
N LEU A 99 5.39 4.17 0.46
CA LEU A 99 6.63 3.42 0.56
C LEU A 99 6.33 2.01 1.07
N VAL A 100 6.84 1.00 0.37
CA VAL A 100 6.85 -0.40 0.81
C VAL A 100 8.30 -0.78 1.04
N VAL A 101 8.68 -0.97 2.29
CA VAL A 101 10.08 -1.11 2.69
C VAL A 101 10.30 -2.45 3.36
N SER A 102 11.17 -3.29 2.80
CA SER A 102 11.61 -4.50 3.50
C SER A 102 12.79 -4.21 4.41
N LEU A 103 12.71 -4.73 5.64
CA LEU A 103 13.66 -4.48 6.73
C LEU A 103 14.34 -5.79 7.12
N GLY A 104 15.67 -5.74 7.28
CA GLY A 104 16.46 -6.87 7.79
C GLY A 104 16.36 -7.07 9.30
N VAL A 105 15.77 -6.11 10.03
CA VAL A 105 15.58 -6.14 11.48
C VAL A 105 14.12 -5.86 11.82
N ASP A 106 13.72 -6.18 13.04
CA ASP A 106 12.37 -5.93 13.56
C ASP A 106 12.03 -4.43 13.52
N GLU A 107 10.81 -4.08 13.08
CA GLU A 107 10.31 -2.69 13.07
C GLU A 107 10.34 -2.05 14.47
N ALA A 108 10.11 -2.82 15.53
CA ALA A 108 10.10 -2.33 16.91
C ALA A 108 11.46 -1.75 17.37
N ASN A 109 12.53 -2.00 16.62
CA ASN A 109 13.85 -1.43 16.88
C ASN A 109 14.03 0.00 16.33
N PHE A 110 13.12 0.47 15.47
CA PHE A 110 13.12 1.83 14.91
C PHE A 110 12.37 2.81 15.82
N ALA A 111 12.97 3.10 16.97
CA ALA A 111 12.47 4.10 17.91
C ALA A 111 13.60 4.70 18.75
N SER A 112 13.34 5.87 19.33
CA SER A 112 14.28 6.48 20.28
C SER A 112 14.55 5.53 21.45
N GLY A 113 15.83 5.34 21.78
CA GLY A 113 16.28 4.42 22.84
C GLY A 113 16.34 2.93 22.44
N LYS A 114 16.00 2.57 21.20
CA LYS A 114 16.17 1.22 20.64
C LYS A 114 17.45 1.12 19.80
N SER A 115 17.75 -0.06 19.26
CA SER A 115 19.01 -0.31 18.55
C SER A 115 19.22 0.60 17.33
N GLU A 116 18.16 0.86 16.55
CA GLU A 116 18.24 1.71 15.35
C GLU A 116 18.12 3.21 15.66
N LYS A 117 17.72 3.57 16.89
CA LYS A 117 17.65 4.94 17.46
C LYS A 117 16.67 5.91 16.80
N PHE A 118 16.27 5.68 15.56
CA PHE A 118 15.41 6.55 14.77
C PHE A 118 14.17 5.80 14.31
N THR A 119 13.06 6.52 14.17
CA THR A 119 11.85 5.96 13.55
C THR A 119 12.00 5.88 12.03
N LEU A 120 11.25 4.97 11.40
CA LEU A 120 11.16 4.90 9.94
C LEU A 120 10.69 6.24 9.34
N SER A 121 9.80 6.93 10.05
CA SER A 121 9.32 8.27 9.67
C SER A 121 10.44 9.31 9.64
N GLU A 122 11.44 9.22 10.52
CA GLU A 122 12.62 10.11 10.49
C GLU A 122 13.58 9.73 9.37
N ILE A 123 13.84 8.43 9.21
CA ILE A 123 14.75 7.90 8.20
C ILE A 123 14.27 8.26 6.78
N PHE A 124 12.97 8.10 6.50
CA PHE A 124 12.39 8.32 5.18
C PHE A 124 11.85 9.73 4.94
N ARG A 125 12.23 10.71 5.77
CA ARG A 125 11.92 12.14 5.56
C ARG A 125 12.23 12.66 4.15
N PRO A 126 13.33 12.24 3.47
CA PRO A 126 13.58 12.71 2.10
C PRO A 126 12.46 12.37 1.10
N PHE A 127 11.77 11.23 1.25
CA PHE A 127 10.65 10.87 0.40
C PHE A 127 9.38 11.67 0.73
N GLU A 128 9.16 11.99 2.00
CA GLU A 128 8.08 12.89 2.40
C GLU A 128 8.34 14.32 1.88
N ALA A 129 9.60 14.78 1.93
CA ALA A 129 10.00 16.05 1.33
C ALA A 129 9.79 16.06 -0.20
N LEU A 130 10.09 14.95 -0.89
CA LEU A 130 9.79 14.76 -2.31
C LEU A 130 8.28 14.86 -2.57
N ALA A 131 7.46 14.14 -1.82
CA ALA A 131 6.00 14.19 -1.93
C ALA A 131 5.48 15.63 -1.75
N ASN A 132 5.95 16.32 -0.71
CA ASN A 132 5.59 17.71 -0.42
C ASN A 132 5.99 18.65 -1.56
N LYS A 133 7.20 18.49 -2.11
CA LYS A 133 7.67 19.27 -3.25
C LYS A 133 6.79 19.07 -4.48
N CYS A 134 6.31 17.84 -4.68
CA CYS A 134 5.44 17.45 -5.79
C CYS A 134 3.94 17.69 -5.51
N GLN A 135 3.58 18.22 -4.34
CA GLN A 135 2.19 18.38 -3.89
C GLN A 135 1.40 17.05 -3.91
N MET A 136 2.08 15.96 -3.57
CA MET A 136 1.51 14.64 -3.39
C MET A 136 1.02 14.44 -1.96
N ILE A 137 0.16 13.45 -1.76
CA ILE A 137 -0.28 12.99 -0.45
C ILE A 137 0.65 11.86 -0.02
N PHE A 138 1.48 12.09 0.99
CA PHE A 138 2.36 11.05 1.54
C PHE A 138 1.56 10.07 2.39
N LEU A 139 1.62 8.79 2.04
CA LEU A 139 0.95 7.70 2.76
C LEU A 139 1.80 7.20 3.93
N PRO A 140 1.19 6.56 4.94
CA PRO A 140 1.94 5.83 5.95
C PRO A 140 2.91 4.82 5.31
N ILE A 141 4.09 4.67 5.91
CA ILE A 141 5.10 3.72 5.44
C ILE A 141 4.60 2.31 5.72
N PHE A 142 4.67 1.44 4.71
CA PHE A 142 4.36 0.02 4.83
C PHE A 142 5.67 -0.76 4.98
N SER A 143 6.05 -1.07 6.22
CA SER A 143 7.25 -1.83 6.55
C SER A 143 6.98 -3.33 6.58
N ILE A 144 7.97 -4.10 6.14
CA ILE A 144 7.96 -5.56 6.17
C ILE A 144 9.26 -6.02 6.82
N SER A 145 9.22 -6.32 8.11
CA SER A 145 10.39 -6.81 8.85
C SER A 145 10.42 -8.34 8.94
N LEU A 146 11.61 -8.93 8.86
CA LEU A 146 11.85 -10.34 9.21
C LEU A 146 10.95 -11.35 8.47
N PHE A 147 10.61 -11.09 7.20
CA PHE A 147 9.67 -11.92 6.42
C PHE A 147 9.99 -13.42 6.42
N SER A 148 11.28 -13.78 6.32
CA SER A 148 11.72 -15.19 6.32
C SER A 148 11.40 -15.93 7.61
N TYR A 149 11.14 -15.22 8.72
CA TYR A 149 10.81 -15.77 10.03
C TYR A 149 9.31 -15.76 10.33
N MET A 150 8.48 -15.21 9.43
CA MET A 150 7.04 -15.16 9.62
C MET A 150 6.39 -16.54 9.50
N THR A 151 5.34 -16.77 10.30
CA THR A 151 4.49 -17.94 10.13
C THR A 151 3.65 -17.83 8.84
N GLU A 152 3.14 -18.95 8.34
CA GLU A 152 2.26 -18.94 7.16
C GLU A 152 0.97 -18.13 7.37
N ILE A 153 0.48 -18.02 8.61
CA ILE A 153 -0.67 -17.19 8.95
C ILE A 153 -0.30 -15.70 8.84
N ASP A 154 0.86 -15.32 9.37
CA ASP A 154 1.32 -13.94 9.33
C ASP A 154 1.64 -13.48 7.90
N LYS A 155 2.23 -14.36 7.08
CA LYS A 155 2.41 -14.09 5.64
C LYS A 155 1.07 -13.83 4.95
N LYS A 156 0.04 -14.64 5.23
CA LYS A 156 -1.31 -14.42 4.66
C LYS A 156 -1.96 -13.12 5.14
N ARG A 157 -1.74 -12.73 6.40
CA ARG A 157 -2.20 -11.42 6.91
C ARG A 157 -1.48 -10.28 6.19
N LEU A 158 -0.15 -10.38 6.07
CA LEU A 158 0.67 -9.41 5.36
C LEU A 158 0.20 -9.25 3.90
N LEU A 159 -0.17 -10.35 3.24
CA LEU A 159 -0.73 -10.32 1.89
C LEU A 159 -1.99 -9.45 1.82
N ILE A 160 -2.91 -9.63 2.76
CA ILE A 160 -4.16 -8.86 2.82
C ILE A 160 -3.85 -7.38 3.09
N GLU A 161 -2.96 -7.09 4.03
CA GLU A 161 -2.57 -5.73 4.39
C GLU A 161 -1.87 -5.01 3.22
N TYR A 162 -1.03 -5.72 2.48
CA TYR A 162 -0.39 -5.22 1.28
C TYR A 162 -1.40 -4.93 0.18
N GLN A 163 -2.34 -5.85 -0.11
CA GLN A 163 -3.40 -5.60 -1.08
C GLN A 163 -4.26 -4.39 -0.69
N GLN A 164 -4.58 -4.22 0.60
CA GLN A 164 -5.25 -3.02 1.11
C GLN A 164 -4.41 -1.77 0.87
N TYR A 165 -3.12 -1.80 1.18
CA TYR A 165 -2.22 -0.67 0.97
C TYR A 165 -2.18 -0.24 -0.50
N LEU A 166 -2.29 -1.18 -1.44
CA LEU A 166 -2.29 -0.89 -2.86
C LEU A 166 -3.63 -0.35 -3.40
N THR A 167 -4.77 -0.78 -2.84
CA THR A 167 -6.09 -0.58 -3.50
C THR A 167 -7.13 0.13 -2.63
N LYS A 168 -6.97 0.14 -1.31
CA LYS A 168 -7.88 0.84 -0.38
C LYS A 168 -7.77 2.36 -0.58
N LYS A 169 -8.90 3.05 -0.50
CA LYS A 169 -8.92 4.52 -0.46
C LYS A 169 -8.16 5.03 0.76
N ASN A 170 -7.44 6.14 0.61
CA ASN A 170 -6.69 6.76 1.71
C ASN A 170 -7.61 7.53 2.67
N ARG A 171 -8.44 6.78 3.38
CA ARG A 171 -9.26 7.20 4.51
C ARG A 171 -9.11 6.11 5.55
N ASP A 172 -8.33 6.36 6.60
CA ASP A 172 -8.11 5.35 7.63
C ASP A 172 -9.26 5.39 8.64
N ASN A 173 -10.41 4.88 8.22
CA ASN A 173 -11.51 4.56 9.12
C ASN A 173 -11.87 3.08 8.96
N PHE A 174 -12.44 2.53 10.03
CA PHE A 174 -12.83 1.11 10.08
C PHE A 174 -13.78 0.75 8.92
N LYS A 175 -14.74 1.64 8.61
CA LYS A 175 -15.71 1.49 7.53
C LYS A 175 -15.08 1.29 6.15
N GLU A 176 -13.99 1.98 5.83
CA GLU A 176 -13.29 1.83 4.54
C GLU A 176 -12.47 0.53 4.48
N LYS A 177 -11.95 0.03 5.61
CA LYS A 177 -11.34 -1.31 5.70
C LYS A 177 -12.40 -2.40 5.46
N GLU A 178 -13.56 -2.29 6.10
CA GLU A 178 -14.68 -3.22 5.92
C GLU A 178 -15.20 -3.22 4.47
N ASN A 179 -15.46 -2.04 3.91
CA ASN A 179 -15.89 -1.90 2.51
C ASN A 179 -14.90 -2.55 1.56
N TRP A 180 -13.60 -2.41 1.82
CA TRP A 180 -12.56 -3.07 1.05
C TRP A 180 -12.67 -4.59 1.16
N PHE A 181 -12.79 -5.14 2.37
CA PHE A 181 -12.92 -6.58 2.61
C PHE A 181 -14.14 -7.16 1.89
N VAL A 182 -15.29 -6.52 2.03
CA VAL A 182 -16.55 -6.96 1.40
C VAL A 182 -16.45 -6.91 -0.13
N SER A 183 -15.97 -5.78 -0.68
CA SER A 183 -15.80 -5.63 -2.13
C SER A 183 -14.83 -6.66 -2.70
N ARG A 184 -13.74 -6.94 -1.97
CA ARG A 184 -12.73 -7.90 -2.39
C ARG A 184 -13.24 -9.34 -2.27
N GLY A 185 -13.91 -9.67 -1.16
CA GLY A 185 -14.54 -10.96 -0.93
C GLY A 185 -15.57 -11.29 -2.01
N LYS A 186 -16.45 -10.34 -2.36
CA LYS A 186 -17.41 -10.48 -3.47
C LYS A 186 -16.74 -10.63 -4.85
N SER A 187 -15.54 -10.08 -5.05
CA SER A 187 -14.78 -10.28 -6.29
C SER A 187 -14.12 -11.66 -6.33
N ILE A 188 -13.65 -12.15 -5.19
CA ILE A 188 -12.99 -13.45 -5.06
C ILE A 188 -14.01 -14.59 -5.08
N SER A 189 -15.18 -14.42 -4.47
CA SER A 189 -16.24 -15.44 -4.47
C SER A 189 -16.61 -15.84 -5.89
N LYS A 190 -16.70 -14.87 -6.82
CA LYS A 190 -16.96 -15.07 -8.25
C LYS A 190 -15.89 -15.90 -9.00
N THR A 191 -14.72 -16.12 -8.40
CA THR A 191 -13.67 -16.97 -8.98
C THR A 191 -13.71 -18.41 -8.48
N TYR A 192 -14.57 -18.70 -7.49
CA TYR A 192 -14.82 -20.04 -6.98
C TYR A 192 -16.23 -20.51 -7.38
N GLU A 193 -16.42 -21.83 -7.43
CA GLU A 193 -17.72 -22.44 -7.70
C GLU A 193 -18.13 -23.36 -6.53
N GLY A 194 -19.43 -23.56 -6.33
CA GLY A 194 -19.99 -24.46 -5.33
C GLY A 194 -19.90 -23.93 -3.90
N THR A 195 -19.71 -24.82 -2.93
CA THR A 195 -19.83 -24.52 -1.49
C THR A 195 -18.90 -23.40 -1.00
N LYS A 196 -17.69 -23.29 -1.57
CA LYS A 196 -16.74 -22.22 -1.21
C LYS A 196 -17.21 -20.82 -1.61
N GLN A 197 -17.96 -20.71 -2.71
CA GLN A 197 -18.55 -19.44 -3.13
C GLN A 197 -19.64 -19.03 -2.13
N GLU A 198 -20.52 -19.98 -1.79
CA GLU A 198 -21.62 -19.76 -0.84
C GLU A 198 -21.10 -19.38 0.55
N ASP A 199 -20.09 -20.09 1.07
CA ASP A 199 -19.46 -19.79 2.35
C ASP A 199 -18.87 -18.35 2.37
N LEU A 200 -18.18 -17.95 1.30
CA LEU A 200 -17.61 -16.60 1.20
C LEU A 200 -18.70 -15.53 1.13
N GLU A 201 -19.77 -15.77 0.37
CA GLU A 201 -20.90 -14.83 0.27
C GLU A 201 -21.62 -14.68 1.61
N GLN A 202 -21.81 -15.78 2.36
CA GLN A 202 -22.37 -15.73 3.73
C GLN A 202 -21.48 -14.93 4.68
N ILE A 203 -20.16 -15.16 4.68
CA ILE A 203 -19.24 -14.38 5.54
C ILE A 203 -19.33 -12.89 5.19
N MET A 204 -19.44 -12.54 3.90
CA MET A 204 -19.58 -11.13 3.51
C MET A 204 -20.92 -10.53 3.96
N SER A 205 -22.02 -11.28 3.89
CA SER A 205 -23.33 -10.87 4.42
C SER A 205 -23.26 -10.58 5.91
N ILE A 206 -22.67 -11.48 6.70
CA ILE A 206 -22.54 -11.31 8.16
C ILE A 206 -21.75 -10.04 8.50
N ILE A 207 -20.71 -9.72 7.73
CA ILE A 207 -19.95 -8.47 7.92
C ILE A 207 -20.81 -7.24 7.60
N GLU A 208 -21.63 -7.29 6.54
CA GLU A 208 -22.55 -6.21 6.19
C GLU A 208 -23.64 -6.03 7.26
N ASP A 209 -24.26 -7.12 7.72
CA ASP A 209 -25.31 -7.12 8.74
C ASP A 209 -24.80 -6.57 10.09
N ASN A 210 -23.64 -7.06 10.55
CA ASN A 210 -23.01 -6.56 11.79
C ASN A 210 -22.68 -5.06 11.71
N ARG A 211 -22.37 -4.56 10.51
CA ARG A 211 -22.10 -3.14 10.30
C ARG A 211 -23.37 -2.30 10.42
N GLU A 212 -24.48 -2.75 9.85
CA GLU A 212 -25.78 -2.08 10.02
C GLU A 212 -26.16 -2.02 11.50
N GLU A 213 -25.97 -3.11 12.24
CA GLU A 213 -26.22 -3.15 13.69
C GLU A 213 -25.35 -2.14 14.46
N ILE A 214 -24.05 -2.03 14.15
CA ILE A 214 -23.17 -1.04 14.79
C ILE A 214 -23.58 0.40 14.45
N GLU A 215 -24.02 0.67 13.21
CA GLU A 215 -24.49 2.00 12.81
C GLU A 215 -25.77 2.37 13.57
N ASP A 216 -26.73 1.44 13.71
CA ASP A 216 -27.96 1.64 14.49
C ASP A 216 -27.69 1.87 15.98
N LEU A 217 -26.82 1.06 16.58
CA LEU A 217 -26.42 1.23 17.99
C LEU A 217 -25.76 2.59 18.25
N ARG A 218 -24.97 3.09 17.30
CA ARG A 218 -24.35 4.42 17.42
C ARG A 218 -25.38 5.54 17.33
N LEU A 219 -26.35 5.44 16.42
CA LEU A 219 -27.45 6.41 16.32
C LEU A 219 -28.24 6.47 17.61
N LEU A 220 -28.57 5.31 18.19
CA LEU A 220 -29.29 5.23 19.46
C LEU A 220 -28.50 5.86 20.62
N ILE A 221 -27.19 5.63 20.70
CA ILE A 221 -26.32 6.26 21.72
C ILE A 221 -26.29 7.79 21.54
N ASP A 222 -26.20 8.28 20.30
CA ASP A 222 -26.16 9.71 20.03
C ASP A 222 -27.50 10.39 20.38
N GLU A 223 -28.63 9.75 20.07
CA GLU A 223 -29.97 10.19 20.49
C GLU A 223 -30.07 10.30 22.02
N MET A 224 -29.67 9.24 22.74
CA MET A 224 -29.68 9.23 24.20
C MET A 224 -28.80 10.34 24.82
N ARG A 225 -27.68 10.67 24.19
CA ARG A 225 -26.79 11.76 24.64
C ARG A 225 -27.33 13.14 24.35
N SER A 226 -28.11 13.29 23.28
CA SER A 226 -28.75 14.57 22.94
C SER A 226 -29.96 14.89 23.82
N ASP A 227 -30.54 13.87 24.47
CA ASP A 227 -31.65 13.99 25.41
C ASP A 227 -31.22 14.20 26.88
N GLU A 228 -29.91 14.19 27.17
CA GLU A 228 -29.36 14.61 28.48
C GLU A 228 -29.23 16.15 28.53
N PRO A 229 -29.88 16.85 29.49
CA PRO A 229 -29.92 18.31 29.57
C PRO A 229 -28.62 18.99 30.00
#